data_AF-A0A941CBZ7-F1
#
_entry.id   AF-A0A941CBZ7-F1
#
_cell.length_a   1.000
_cell.length_b   1.000
_cell.length_c   1.000
_cell.angle_alpha   90.00
_cell.angle_beta   90.00
_cell.angle_gamma   90.00
#
_symmetry.space_group_name_H-M   'P 1'
#
loop_
_entity.id
_entity.type
_entity.pdbx_description
1 polymer ?
#
loop_
_entity_poly.entity_id
_entity_poly.type
_entity_poly.pdbx_seq_one_letter_code
_entity_poly.pdbx_strand_id
1 'polypeptide(L)' 'MKFVKEDDEQRRDYIFQKNTKTKLGAKFIIIVLALLIAGVVVSGMFLGYF' A
#
# COMPACT_ATOMS: atom_id res chain seq x y z
N MET A 1 -13.32 -16.32 16.41
CA MET A 1 -12.29 -15.52 15.70
C MET A 1 -12.54 -15.58 14.21
N LYS A 2 -12.92 -14.47 13.59
CA LYS A 2 -12.85 -14.36 12.11
C LYS A 2 -11.50 -13.78 11.71
N PHE A 3 -10.95 -14.27 10.61
CA PHE A 3 -9.66 -13.80 10.08
C PHE A 3 -9.71 -12.35 9.59
N VAL A 4 -10.85 -11.95 9.00
CA VAL A 4 -11.12 -10.59 8.50
C VAL A 4 -12.35 -10.04 9.21
N LYS A 5 -12.27 -8.79 9.66
CA LYS A 5 -13.41 -8.04 10.20
C LYS A 5 -14.02 -7.15 9.13
N GLU A 6 -15.34 -7.20 8.96
CA GLU A 6 -16.11 -6.28 8.13
C GLU A 6 -16.26 -4.90 8.80
N ASP A 7 -16.43 -3.84 8.01
CA ASP A 7 -16.44 -2.44 8.50
C ASP A 7 -17.60 -2.14 9.47
N ASP A 8 -18.73 -2.86 9.39
CA ASP A 8 -19.93 -2.66 10.24
C ASP A 8 -19.91 -3.46 11.56
N GLU A 9 -18.95 -4.38 11.69
CA GLU A 9 -18.93 -5.34 12.79
C GLU A 9 -18.24 -4.73 14.04
N GLN A 10 -18.99 -4.46 15.12
CA GLN A 10 -18.43 -3.97 16.39
C GLN A 10 -17.77 -5.08 17.24
N ARG A 11 -16.81 -5.81 16.66
CA ARG A 11 -16.05 -6.88 17.33
C ARG A 11 -14.55 -6.61 17.27
N ARG A 12 -13.81 -7.06 18.29
CA ARG A 12 -12.36 -6.87 18.46
C ARG A 12 -11.52 -8.12 18.18
N ASP A 13 -12.16 -9.25 17.90
CA ASP A 13 -11.53 -10.56 17.68
C ASP A 13 -11.17 -10.83 16.20
N TYR A 14 -10.30 -10.00 15.64
CA TYR A 14 -9.87 -10.08 14.23
C TYR A 14 -8.37 -9.88 14.04
N ILE A 15 -7.79 -10.52 13.02
CA ILE A 15 -6.37 -10.40 12.66
C ILE A 15 -6.20 -9.27 11.64
N PHE A 16 -7.05 -9.22 10.62
CA PHE A 16 -7.06 -8.14 9.62
C PHE A 16 -8.35 -7.34 9.70
N GLN A 17 -8.23 -6.04 9.90
CA GLN A 17 -9.36 -5.12 9.79
C GLN A 17 -9.56 -4.78 8.32
N LYS A 18 -10.75 -5.05 7.78
CA LYS A 18 -11.20 -4.37 6.56
C LYS A 18 -11.49 -2.94 7.01
N ASN A 19 -10.46 -2.11 6.98
CA ASN A 19 -10.54 -0.70 7.35
C ASN A 19 -10.14 0.10 6.11
N THR A 20 -11.06 0.92 5.64
CA THR A 20 -10.85 1.79 4.49
C THR A 20 -9.60 2.66 4.67
N LYS A 21 -9.27 3.07 5.91
CA LYS A 21 -8.05 3.84 6.21
C LYS A 21 -6.76 3.07 5.94
N THR A 22 -6.70 1.78 6.29
CA THR A 22 -5.53 0.92 6.03
C THR A 22 -5.36 0.68 4.54
N LYS A 23 -6.45 0.46 3.80
CA LYS A 23 -6.40 0.35 2.33
C LYS A 23 -5.95 1.65 1.67
N LEU A 24 -6.38 2.80 2.18
CA LEU A 24 -5.99 4.11 1.65
C LEU A 24 -4.51 4.39 1.87
N GLY A 25 -3.99 4.11 3.08
CA GLY A 25 -2.56 4.21 3.39
C GLY A 25 -1.71 3.27 2.54
N ALA A 26 -2.11 2.00 2.41
CA ALA A 26 -1.42 1.04 1.55
C ALA A 26 -1.40 1.49 0.08
N LYS A 27 -2.54 1.98 -0.45
CA LYS A 27 -2.62 2.49 -1.82
C LYS A 27 -1.70 3.69 -2.04
N PHE A 28 -1.63 4.62 -1.07
CA PHE A 28 -0.72 5.76 -1.13
C PHE A 28 0.75 5.31 -1.20
N ILE A 29 1.16 4.39 -0.32
CA ILE A 29 2.53 3.86 -0.30
C ILE A 29 2.89 3.20 -1.64
N ILE A 30 2.00 2.40 -2.22
CA ILE A 30 2.21 1.75 -3.52
C ILE A 30 2.44 2.78 -4.63
N ILE A 31 1.64 3.86 -4.67
CA ILE A 31 1.78 4.92 -5.66
C ILE A 31 3.14 5.63 -5.53
N VAL A 32 3.53 5.97 -4.30
CA VAL A 32 4.82 6.62 -4.03
C VAL A 32 5.98 5.71 -4.43
N LEU A 33 5.93 4.41 -4.10
CA LEU A 33 6.95 3.45 -4.49
C LEU A 33 7.07 3.34 -6.02
N ALA A 34 5.95 3.28 -6.74
CA ALA A 34 5.96 3.23 -8.20
C ALA A 34 6.62 4.49 -8.80
N LEU A 35 6.33 5.67 -8.26
CA LEU A 35 6.96 6.92 -8.67
C LEU A 35 8.47 6.93 -8.41
N LEU A 36 8.91 6.43 -7.26
CA LEU A 36 10.33 6.34 -6.93
C LEU A 36 11.07 5.39 -7.89
N ILE A 37 10.49 4.21 -8.17
CA ILE A 37 11.06 3.27 -9.13
C ILE A 37 11.18 3.91 -10.52
N ALA A 38 10.12 4.57 -10.99
CA ALA A 38 10.14 5.27 -12.26
C ALA A 38 11.23 6.37 -12.29
N GLY A 39 11.36 7.15 -11.22
CA GLY A 39 12.41 8.16 -11.09
C GLY A 39 13.82 7.57 -11.14
N VAL A 40 14.05 6.44 -10.45
CA VAL A 40 15.33 5.73 -10.50
C VAL A 40 15.64 5.22 -11.91
N VAL A 41 14.66 4.62 -12.60
CA VAL A 41 14.84 4.12 -13.97
C VAL A 41 15.17 5.26 -14.93
N VAL A 42 14.39 6.35 -14.91
CA VAL A 42 14.62 7.53 -15.77
C VAL A 42 15.98 8.17 -15.46
N SER A 43 16.32 8.31 -14.18
CA SER A 43 17.62 8.84 -13.76
C SER A 43 18.77 7.97 -14.26
N GLY A 44 18.64 6.64 -14.13
CA GLY A 44 19.64 5.70 -14.62
C GLY A 44 19.81 5.73 -16.13
N MET A 45 18.72 5.88 -16.90
CA MET A 45 18.79 6.06 -18.36
C MET A 45 19.48 7.37 -18.74
N PHE A 46 19.18 8.46 -18.04
CA PHE A 46 19.76 9.79 -18.32
C PHE A 46 21.25 9.87 -17.95
N LEU A 47 21.64 9.16 -16.89
CA LEU A 47 23.02 9.07 -16.43
C LEU A 47 23.82 7.96 -17.16
N GLY A 48 23.20 7.20 -18.06
CA GLY A 48 23.84 6.13 -18.84
C GLY A 48 24.23 4.90 -18.01
N TYR A 49 23.58 4.67 -16.88
CA TYR A 49 23.78 3.46 -16.04
C TYR A 49 22.99 2.24 -16.54
N PHE A 50 22.03 2.45 -17.46
CA PHE A 50 21.26 1.41 -18.14
C PHE A 50 21.62 1.35 -19.63
#